data_AF-A0A259CU75-F1
#
_entry.id   AF-A0A259CU75-F1
#
_cell.length_a   1.000
_cell.length_b   1.000
_cell.length_c   1.000
_cell.angle_alpha   90.00
_cell.angle_beta   90.00
_cell.angle_gamma   90.00
#
_symmetry.space_group_name_H-M   'P 1'
#
loop_
_entity.id
_entity.type
_entity.pdbx_description
1 polymer ?
#
loop_
_entity_poly.entity_id
_entity_poly.type
_entity_poly.pdbx_seq_one_letter_code
_entity_poly.pdbx_strand_id
1 'polypeptide(L)'
;RAAARDPLVRQLRRFITAGDLLEMNVAAALSANLAFMTGLSDSGVYGEGLPQDQLLSDVWAEEETVRSSSTLWLNAFLGLAYSPLPEADVDAYIAFLESPAGQRLNAALFVAYGAVYRQVSYDLGRAMGVALQSRRI
;
A
#
# COMPACT_ATOMS: atom_id res chain seq x y z
N ARG A 1 -17.23 14.84 15.24
CA ARG A 1 -18.61 14.40 15.62
C ARG A 1 -19.67 14.72 14.56
N ALA A 2 -19.53 15.79 13.75
CA ALA A 2 -20.40 16.05 12.58
C ALA A 2 -20.08 15.13 11.37
N ALA A 3 -18.81 14.96 11.01
CA ALA A 3 -18.38 14.09 9.90
C ALA A 3 -18.84 12.62 10.02
N ALA A 4 -18.96 12.08 11.24
CA ALA A 4 -19.41 10.70 11.44
C ALA A 4 -20.89 10.47 11.08
N ARG A 5 -21.69 11.54 10.94
CA ARG A 5 -23.11 11.49 10.55
C ARG A 5 -23.31 11.66 9.04
N ASP A 6 -22.30 12.09 8.32
CA ASP A 6 -22.30 12.21 6.87
C ASP A 6 -22.53 10.82 6.24
N PRO A 7 -23.55 10.64 5.38
CA PRO A 7 -23.79 9.40 4.65
C PRO A 7 -22.55 8.88 3.93
N LEU A 8 -21.76 9.77 3.32
CA LEU A 8 -20.56 9.42 2.58
C LEU A 8 -19.53 8.73 3.48
N VAL A 9 -19.33 9.22 4.71
CA VAL A 9 -18.36 8.61 5.66
C VAL A 9 -18.73 7.17 6.05
N ARG A 10 -20.03 6.81 6.04
CA ARG A 10 -20.45 5.42 6.24
C ARG A 10 -20.23 4.59 4.99
N GLN A 11 -20.55 5.13 3.82
CA GLN A 11 -20.33 4.47 2.53
C GLN A 11 -18.85 4.19 2.30
N LEU A 12 -17.95 5.14 2.56
CA LEU A 12 -16.51 4.95 2.40
C LEU A 12 -15.94 3.86 3.31
N ARG A 13 -16.44 3.74 4.56
CA ARG A 13 -16.05 2.63 5.43
C ARG A 13 -16.46 1.27 4.86
N ARG A 14 -17.66 1.19 4.30
CA ARG A 14 -18.15 -0.02 3.62
C ARG A 14 -17.35 -0.29 2.34
N PHE A 15 -17.01 0.74 1.58
CA PHE A 15 -16.15 0.66 0.38
C PHE A 15 -14.77 0.09 0.72
N ILE A 16 -14.11 0.62 1.75
CA ILE A 16 -12.80 0.14 2.22
C ILE A 16 -12.89 -1.33 2.66
N THR A 17 -13.95 -1.70 3.39
CA THR A 17 -14.18 -3.07 3.84
C THR A 17 -14.45 -4.01 2.68
N ALA A 18 -15.33 -3.61 1.75
CA ALA A 18 -15.70 -4.41 0.59
C ALA A 18 -14.49 -4.67 -0.33
N GLY A 19 -13.60 -3.69 -0.51
CA GLY A 19 -12.38 -3.89 -1.30
C GLY A 19 -11.20 -4.49 -0.51
N ASP A 20 -11.34 -4.78 0.78
CA ASP A 20 -10.23 -5.12 1.68
C ASP A 20 -9.04 -4.15 1.55
N LEU A 21 -9.34 -2.87 1.30
CA LEU A 21 -8.35 -1.93 0.77
C LEU A 21 -7.26 -1.62 1.79
N LEU A 22 -7.59 -1.62 3.09
CA LEU A 22 -6.60 -1.36 4.12
C LEU A 22 -5.55 -2.49 4.15
N GLU A 23 -5.98 -3.74 4.27
CA GLU A 23 -5.06 -4.87 4.37
C GLU A 23 -4.23 -5.02 3.10
N MET A 24 -4.85 -4.89 1.92
CA MET A 24 -4.13 -4.97 0.66
C MET A 24 -3.10 -3.85 0.48
N ASN A 25 -3.40 -2.62 0.92
CA ASN A 25 -2.42 -1.52 0.88
C ASN A 25 -1.28 -1.71 1.89
N VAL A 26 -1.58 -2.17 3.11
CA VAL A 26 -0.54 -2.46 4.12
C VAL A 26 0.39 -3.58 3.61
N ALA A 27 -0.17 -4.67 3.11
CA ALA A 27 0.61 -5.78 2.57
C ALA A 27 1.47 -5.34 1.37
N ALA A 28 0.92 -4.54 0.46
CA ALA A 28 1.65 -4.01 -0.69
C ALA A 28 2.80 -3.09 -0.26
N ALA A 29 2.56 -2.18 0.69
CA ALA A 29 3.56 -1.25 1.21
C ALA A 29 4.70 -1.96 1.94
N LEU A 30 4.40 -2.92 2.83
CA LEU A 30 5.43 -3.71 3.51
C LEU A 30 6.23 -4.56 2.53
N SER A 31 5.57 -5.18 1.56
CA SER A 31 6.25 -5.96 0.52
C SER A 31 7.19 -5.10 -0.34
N ALA A 32 6.77 -3.87 -0.65
CA ALA A 32 7.58 -2.92 -1.39
C ALA A 32 8.76 -2.39 -0.56
N ASN A 33 8.56 -2.13 0.74
CA ASN A 33 9.63 -1.72 1.64
C ASN A 33 10.69 -2.81 1.79
N LEU A 34 10.26 -4.08 1.96
CA LEU A 34 11.17 -5.22 1.96
C LEU A 34 11.95 -5.35 0.65
N ALA A 35 11.28 -5.19 -0.49
CA ALA A 35 11.94 -5.24 -1.80
C ALA A 35 13.00 -4.11 -1.93
N PHE A 36 12.66 -2.89 -1.51
CA PHE A 36 13.59 -1.76 -1.48
C PHE A 36 14.80 -2.02 -0.57
N MET A 37 14.58 -2.48 0.66
CA MET A 37 15.65 -2.82 1.60
C MET A 37 16.53 -3.97 1.09
N THR A 38 15.94 -4.98 0.46
CA THR A 38 16.68 -6.07 -0.18
C THR A 38 17.55 -5.53 -1.31
N GLY A 39 16.99 -4.70 -2.19
CA GLY A 39 17.75 -4.07 -3.26
C GLY A 39 18.88 -3.18 -2.75
N LEU A 40 18.64 -2.42 -1.68
CA LEU A 40 19.67 -1.61 -1.04
C LEU A 40 20.79 -2.49 -0.47
N SER A 41 20.46 -3.58 0.22
CA SER A 41 21.42 -4.56 0.74
C SER A 41 22.27 -5.17 -0.37
N ASP A 42 21.63 -5.65 -1.43
CA ASP A 42 22.26 -6.30 -2.58
C ASP A 42 23.15 -5.38 -3.42
N SER A 43 23.10 -4.06 -3.20
CA SER A 43 24.03 -3.11 -3.82
C SER A 43 25.46 -3.23 -3.28
N GLY A 44 25.65 -3.91 -2.15
CA GLY A 44 26.92 -4.02 -1.44
C GLY A 44 27.26 -2.78 -0.60
N VAL A 45 26.34 -1.82 -0.42
CA VAL A 45 26.57 -0.60 0.39
C VAL A 45 26.92 -0.91 1.85
N TYR A 46 26.52 -2.10 2.32
CA TYR A 46 26.79 -2.64 3.65
C TYR A 46 27.90 -3.71 3.68
N GLY A 47 28.69 -3.88 2.61
CA GLY A 47 29.71 -4.93 2.53
C GLY A 47 29.08 -6.31 2.35
N GLU A 48 29.08 -7.14 3.39
CA GLU A 48 28.54 -8.51 3.36
C GLU A 48 27.00 -8.59 3.24
N GLY A 49 26.31 -7.43 3.25
CA GLY A 49 24.84 -7.34 3.18
C GLY A 49 24.18 -7.46 4.54
N LEU A 50 22.90 -7.09 4.62
CA LEU A 50 22.08 -7.26 5.81
C LEU A 50 21.43 -8.65 5.83
N PRO A 51 21.40 -9.34 6.98
CA PRO A 51 20.67 -10.61 7.15
C PRO A 51 19.19 -10.47 6.79
N GLN A 52 18.63 -11.48 6.11
CA GLN A 52 17.26 -11.44 5.62
C GLN A 52 16.21 -11.39 6.75
N ASP A 53 16.48 -12.10 7.85
CA ASP A 53 15.66 -12.09 9.07
C ASP A 53 15.63 -10.71 9.73
N GLN A 54 16.77 -10.01 9.74
CA GLN A 54 16.85 -8.63 10.19
C GLN A 54 15.99 -7.71 9.30
N LEU A 55 16.14 -7.79 7.98
CA LEU A 55 15.33 -6.97 7.06
C LEU A 55 13.83 -7.19 7.23
N LEU A 56 13.42 -8.45 7.39
CA LEU A 56 12.02 -8.80 7.65
C LEU A 56 11.52 -8.23 8.98
N SER A 57 12.32 -8.36 10.05
CA SER A 57 11.99 -7.83 11.38
C SER A 57 11.85 -6.31 11.34
N ASP A 58 12.79 -5.61 10.69
CA ASP A 58 12.80 -4.15 10.60
C ASP A 58 11.59 -3.63 9.81
N VAL A 59 11.25 -4.28 8.69
CA VAL A 59 10.06 -3.93 7.91
C VAL A 59 8.78 -4.21 8.68
N TRP A 60 8.70 -5.35 9.37
CA TRP A 60 7.51 -5.71 10.15
C TRP A 60 7.28 -4.78 11.34
N ALA A 61 8.35 -4.24 11.94
CA ALA A 61 8.24 -3.25 13.01
C ALA A 61 7.52 -1.96 12.55
N GLU A 62 7.47 -1.68 11.25
CA GLU A 62 6.78 -0.53 10.66
C GLU A 62 5.29 -0.78 10.35
N GLU A 63 4.76 -1.99 10.58
CA GLU A 63 3.39 -2.37 10.19
C GLU A 63 2.34 -1.40 10.74
N GLU A 64 2.41 -1.04 12.02
CA GLU A 64 1.41 -0.18 12.66
C GLU A 64 1.46 1.25 12.09
N THR A 65 2.66 1.78 11.83
CA THR A 65 2.88 3.08 11.18
C THR A 65 2.31 3.08 9.76
N VAL A 66 2.59 2.03 8.99
CA VAL A 66 2.07 1.84 7.63
C VAL A 66 0.55 1.71 7.65
N ARG A 67 -0.03 0.99 8.61
CA ARG A 67 -1.48 0.84 8.76
C ARG A 67 -2.16 2.15 9.11
N SER A 68 -1.62 2.91 10.06
CA SER A 68 -2.17 4.21 10.46
C SER A 68 -2.16 5.20 9.30
N SER A 69 -1.02 5.31 8.61
CA SER A 69 -0.87 6.18 7.44
C SER A 69 -1.76 5.75 6.27
N SER A 70 -1.86 4.45 5.98
CA SER A 70 -2.75 3.91 4.94
C SER A 70 -4.21 4.16 5.26
N THR A 71 -4.61 4.02 6.53
CA THR A 71 -5.97 4.33 6.99
C THR A 71 -6.30 5.80 6.75
N LEU A 72 -5.41 6.71 7.16
CA LEU A 72 -5.59 8.14 6.95
C LEU A 72 -5.68 8.48 5.46
N TRP A 73 -4.74 7.95 4.66
CA TRP A 73 -4.68 8.19 3.23
C TRP A 73 -5.93 7.68 2.51
N LEU A 74 -6.39 6.45 2.78
CA LEU A 74 -7.60 5.88 2.17
C LEU A 74 -8.82 6.74 2.47
N ASN A 75 -9.03 7.14 3.73
CA ASN A 75 -10.18 7.96 4.10
C ASN A 75 -10.12 9.35 3.44
N ALA A 76 -8.95 9.99 3.40
CA ALA A 76 -8.79 11.31 2.79
C ALA A 76 -8.95 11.26 1.27
N PHE A 77 -8.29 10.31 0.61
CA PHE A 77 -8.31 10.14 -0.83
C PHE A 77 -9.72 9.78 -1.33
N LEU A 78 -10.36 8.76 -0.75
CA LEU A 78 -11.71 8.36 -1.15
C LEU A 78 -12.74 9.44 -0.81
N GLY A 79 -12.55 10.16 0.30
CA GLY A 79 -13.33 11.34 0.66
C GLY A 79 -13.27 12.40 -0.43
N LEU A 80 -12.07 12.76 -0.88
CA LEU A 80 -11.88 13.74 -1.96
C LEU A 80 -12.42 13.22 -3.31
N ALA A 81 -12.12 11.98 -3.66
CA ALA A 81 -12.45 11.38 -4.96
C ALA A 81 -13.97 11.17 -5.15
N TYR A 82 -14.68 10.82 -4.07
CA TYR A 82 -16.11 10.50 -4.13
C TYR A 82 -17.02 11.56 -3.53
N SER A 83 -16.49 12.62 -2.90
CA SER A 83 -17.27 13.80 -2.48
C SER A 83 -18.21 14.38 -3.55
N PRO A 84 -17.87 14.42 -4.86
CA PRO A 84 -18.78 15.00 -5.85
C PRO A 84 -19.86 14.03 -6.34
N LEU A 85 -19.82 12.74 -5.95
CA LEU A 85 -20.75 11.74 -6.46
C LEU A 85 -22.07 11.73 -5.67
N PRO A 86 -23.21 11.47 -6.34
CA PRO A 86 -24.45 11.11 -5.68
C PRO A 86 -24.28 9.86 -4.80
N GLU A 87 -24.98 9.82 -3.65
CA GLU A 87 -24.92 8.67 -2.73
C GLU A 87 -25.23 7.33 -3.43
N ALA A 88 -26.19 7.33 -4.36
CA ALA A 88 -26.60 6.13 -5.09
C ALA A 88 -25.48 5.56 -6.00
N ASP A 89 -24.61 6.42 -6.54
CA ASP A 89 -23.50 5.99 -7.39
C ASP A 89 -22.39 5.34 -6.55
N VAL A 90 -22.13 5.89 -5.35
CA VAL A 90 -21.20 5.29 -4.39
C VAL A 90 -21.71 3.91 -3.93
N ASP A 91 -23.01 3.77 -3.66
CA ASP A 91 -23.63 2.49 -3.32
C ASP A 91 -23.54 1.46 -4.45
N ALA A 92 -23.70 1.89 -5.71
CA ALA A 92 -23.54 1.01 -6.87
C ALA A 92 -22.10 0.48 -6.99
N TYR A 93 -21.09 1.34 -6.73
CA TYR A 93 -19.69 0.90 -6.68
C TYR A 93 -19.45 -0.11 -5.56
N ILE A 94 -19.98 0.14 -4.37
CA ILE A 94 -19.85 -0.78 -3.24
C ILE A 94 -20.50 -2.13 -3.58
N ALA A 95 -21.70 -2.13 -4.15
CA ALA A 95 -22.38 -3.36 -4.55
C ALA A 95 -21.57 -4.16 -5.58
N PHE A 96 -20.90 -3.48 -6.52
CA PHE A 96 -19.99 -4.14 -7.45
C PHE A 96 -18.77 -4.72 -6.73
N LEU A 97 -18.11 -3.98 -5.84
CA LEU A 97 -16.97 -4.47 -5.05
C LEU A 97 -17.33 -5.68 -4.19
N GLU A 98 -18.52 -5.69 -3.59
CA GLU A 98 -19.04 -6.83 -2.79
C GLU A 98 -19.36 -8.06 -3.65
N SER A 99 -19.57 -7.89 -4.96
CA SER A 99 -19.86 -9.02 -5.84
C SER A 99 -18.65 -9.95 -6.05
N PRO A 100 -18.86 -11.23 -6.37
CA PRO A 100 -17.76 -12.14 -6.69
C PRO A 100 -16.86 -11.65 -7.84
N ALA A 101 -17.42 -10.91 -8.80
CA ALA A 101 -16.64 -10.35 -9.90
C ALA A 101 -15.77 -9.17 -9.45
N GLY A 102 -16.32 -8.28 -8.61
CA GLY A 102 -15.57 -7.16 -8.04
C GLY A 102 -14.41 -7.63 -7.16
N GLN A 103 -14.64 -8.63 -6.30
CA GLN A 103 -13.60 -9.25 -5.49
C GLN A 103 -12.46 -9.82 -6.33
N ARG A 104 -12.79 -10.59 -7.38
CA ARG A 104 -11.79 -11.15 -8.29
C ARG A 104 -11.02 -10.07 -9.04
N LEU A 105 -11.71 -9.03 -9.50
CA LEU A 105 -11.06 -7.91 -10.18
C LEU A 105 -10.11 -7.17 -9.24
N ASN A 106 -10.55 -6.84 -8.04
CA ASN A 106 -9.74 -6.14 -7.04
C ASN A 106 -8.48 -6.95 -6.68
N ALA A 107 -8.63 -8.25 -6.40
CA ALA A 107 -7.49 -9.14 -6.14
C ALA A 107 -6.52 -9.19 -7.33
N ALA A 108 -7.03 -9.31 -8.56
CA ALA A 108 -6.18 -9.32 -9.76
C ALA A 108 -5.42 -8.01 -9.95
N LEU A 109 -6.05 -6.86 -9.68
CA LEU A 109 -5.41 -5.55 -9.73
C LEU A 109 -4.27 -5.44 -8.71
N PHE A 110 -4.49 -5.85 -7.46
CA PHE A 110 -3.44 -5.84 -6.44
C PHE A 110 -2.29 -6.80 -6.74
N VAL A 111 -2.57 -7.99 -7.28
CA VAL A 111 -1.53 -8.94 -7.70
C VAL A 111 -0.68 -8.34 -8.83
N ALA A 112 -1.32 -7.82 -9.87
CA ALA A 112 -0.62 -7.26 -11.03
C ALA A 112 0.18 -6.00 -10.64
N TYR A 113 -0.44 -5.05 -9.94
CA TYR A 113 0.22 -3.84 -9.47
C TYR A 113 1.36 -4.17 -8.49
N GLY A 114 1.11 -5.06 -7.54
CA GLY A 114 2.11 -5.47 -6.55
C GLY A 114 3.35 -6.10 -7.17
N ALA A 115 3.21 -6.84 -8.28
CA ALA A 115 4.37 -7.39 -9.01
C ALA A 115 5.26 -6.28 -9.57
N VAL A 116 4.67 -5.28 -10.24
CA VAL A 116 5.41 -4.14 -10.80
C VAL A 116 6.00 -3.29 -9.67
N TYR A 117 5.21 -3.00 -8.64
CA TYR A 117 5.60 -2.12 -7.55
C TYR A 117 6.80 -2.69 -6.77
N ARG A 118 6.79 -3.99 -6.44
CA ARG A 118 7.94 -4.65 -5.81
C ARG A 118 9.21 -4.58 -6.67
N GLN A 119 9.09 -4.81 -7.97
CA GLN A 119 10.24 -4.76 -8.88
C GLN A 119 10.85 -3.35 -8.89
N VAL A 120 10.01 -2.32 -9.08
CA VAL A 120 10.46 -0.92 -9.08
C VAL A 120 11.08 -0.53 -7.74
N SER A 121 10.51 -0.97 -6.62
CA SER A 121 11.06 -0.72 -5.28
C SER A 121 12.43 -1.37 -5.09
N TYR A 122 12.61 -2.62 -5.53
CA TYR A 122 13.92 -3.28 -5.50
C TYR A 122 14.97 -2.52 -6.32
N ASP A 123 14.63 -2.18 -7.57
CA ASP A 123 15.53 -1.47 -8.47
C ASP A 123 15.91 -0.09 -7.93
N LEU A 124 14.96 0.61 -7.30
CA LEU A 124 15.22 1.88 -6.61
C LEU A 124 16.16 1.71 -5.41
N GLY A 125 15.97 0.66 -4.61
CA GLY A 125 16.86 0.33 -3.48
C GLY A 125 18.29 0.08 -3.93
N ARG A 126 18.45 -0.74 -4.98
CA ARG A 126 19.75 -1.00 -5.63
C ARG A 126 20.41 0.30 -6.10
N ALA A 127 19.66 1.13 -6.82
CA ALA A 127 20.17 2.39 -7.36
C ALA A 127 20.62 3.37 -6.26
N MET A 128 19.84 3.46 -5.17
CA MET A 128 20.20 4.25 -3.99
C MET A 128 21.52 3.78 -3.38
N GLY A 129 21.69 2.47 -3.21
CA GLY A 129 22.91 1.89 -2.64
C GLY A 129 24.16 2.18 -3.47
N VAL A 130 24.06 2.02 -4.79
CA VAL A 130 25.14 2.41 -5.73
C VAL A 130 25.48 3.90 -5.59
N ALA A 131 24.46 4.76 -5.55
CA ALA A 131 24.67 6.21 -5.41
C ALA A 131 25.36 6.59 -4.09
N LEU A 132 25.03 5.90 -2.98
CA LEU A 132 25.67 6.11 -1.67
C LEU A 132 27.14 5.69 -1.67
N GLN A 133 27.49 4.60 -2.36
CA GLN A 133 28.89 4.19 -2.53
C GLN A 133 29.69 5.21 -3.34
N SER A 134 29.13 5.73 -4.43
CA SER A 134 29.82 6.73 -5.26
C SER A 134 30.11 8.04 -4.52
N ARG A 135 29.35 8.39 -3.48
CA ARG A 135 29.59 9.58 -2.64
C ARG A 135 30.64 9.37 -1.54
N ARG A 136 31.09 8.14 -1.30
CA ARG A 136 32.13 7.81 -0.31
C ARG A 136 33.54 7.83 -0.89
N ILE A 137 33.67 7.97 -2.21
CA ILE A 137 34.93 8.11 -2.97
C ILE A 137 35.16 9.61 -3.22
#